data_AF-A0A1E5IMB7-F1
#
_entry.id   AF-A0A1E5IMB7-F1
#
_cell.length_a   1.000
_cell.length_b   1.000
_cell.length_c   1.000
_cell.angle_alpha   90.00
_cell.angle_beta   90.00
_cell.angle_gamma   90.00
#
_symmetry.space_group_name_H-M   'P 1'
#
loop_
_entity.id
_entity.type
_entity.pdbx_description
1 polymer ?
#
loop_
_entity_poly.entity_id
_entity_poly.type
_entity_poly.pdbx_seq_one_letter_code
_entity_poly.pdbx_strand_id
1 'polypeptide(L)'
;MWRIIDISGDGYHICVKNNNFSVLKDNKEKLHANFLDINCIILHSNSITYTNSVIQKCLKNEIPVVFCDETHTPAGMLLPYFNIAEYGKRLEI
;
A
#
# COMPACT_ATOMS: atom_id res chain seq x y z
N MET A 1 13.32 -4.92 8.70
CA MET A 1 14.02 -3.76 8.11
C MET A 1 12.97 -2.84 7.53
N TRP A 2 12.82 -1.63 8.04
CA TRP A 2 11.92 -0.59 7.55
C TRP A 2 12.29 -0.09 6.14
N ARG A 3 11.35 -0.16 5.19
CA ARG A 3 11.56 0.31 3.80
C ARG A 3 10.38 1.14 3.28
N ILE A 4 10.68 2.15 2.48
CA ILE A 4 9.71 2.86 1.64
C ILE A 4 9.75 2.22 0.27
N ILE A 5 8.58 1.84 -0.26
CA ILE A 5 8.45 1.28 -1.60
C ILE A 5 7.89 2.38 -2.51
N ASP A 6 8.73 2.90 -3.39
CA ASP A 6 8.34 3.82 -4.45
C ASP A 6 8.17 3.03 -5.76
N ILE A 7 6.96 3.02 -6.31
CA ILE A 7 6.63 2.32 -7.57
C ILE A 7 6.36 3.36 -8.65
N SER A 8 7.38 3.58 -9.48
CA SER A 8 7.31 4.42 -10.67
C SER A 8 7.22 3.58 -11.96
N GLY A 9 6.41 4.03 -12.91
CA GLY A 9 6.26 3.44 -14.24
C GLY A 9 5.11 2.45 -14.37
N ASP A 10 4.79 2.06 -15.61
CA ASP A 10 3.52 1.42 -15.93
C ASP A 10 3.59 -0.12 -16.01
N GLY A 11 2.40 -0.73 -15.96
CA GLY A 11 2.22 -2.17 -16.19
C GLY A 11 2.56 -3.03 -14.98
N TYR A 12 2.61 -2.44 -13.78
CA TYR A 12 2.77 -3.21 -12.55
C TYR A 12 1.45 -3.77 -12.06
N HIS A 13 1.51 -5.02 -11.60
CA HIS A 13 0.42 -5.69 -10.90
C HIS A 13 0.85 -6.02 -9.47
N ILE A 14 0.17 -5.43 -8.50
CA ILE A 14 0.46 -5.58 -7.08
C ILE A 14 -0.49 -6.60 -6.47
N CYS A 15 0.06 -7.65 -5.87
CA CYS A 15 -0.73 -8.74 -5.29
C CYS A 15 -0.13 -9.27 -3.99
N VAL A 16 -0.90 -10.08 -3.28
CA VAL A 16 -0.42 -10.84 -2.12
C VAL A 16 0.02 -12.22 -2.60
N LYS A 17 1.29 -12.59 -2.35
CA LYS A 17 1.83 -13.91 -2.66
C LYS A 17 2.50 -14.49 -1.41
N ASN A 18 2.13 -15.70 -1.01
CA ASN A 18 2.65 -16.36 0.19
C ASN A 18 2.60 -15.48 1.44
N ASN A 19 1.47 -14.79 1.63
CA ASN A 19 1.24 -13.84 2.72
C ASN A 19 2.09 -12.55 2.68
N ASN A 20 2.92 -12.34 1.65
CA ASN A 20 3.78 -11.19 1.48
C ASN A 20 3.28 -10.23 0.40
N PHE A 21 3.82 -9.01 0.40
CA PHE A 21 3.60 -8.00 -0.62
C PHE A 21 4.46 -8.33 -1.85
N SER A 22 3.82 -8.44 -3.02
CA SER A 22 4.49 -8.75 -4.28
C SER A 22 4.12 -7.75 -5.36
N VAL A 23 5.11 -7.38 -6.17
CA VAL A 23 4.94 -6.54 -7.35
C VAL A 23 5.40 -7.32 -8.58
N LEU A 24 4.52 -7.46 -9.56
CA LEU A 24 4.76 -8.18 -10.80
C LEU A 24 4.81 -7.20 -11.97
N LYS A 25 5.64 -7.49 -12.96
CA LYS A 25 5.61 -6.86 -14.29
C LYS A 25 5.93 -7.92 -15.33
N ASP A 26 5.10 -8.02 -16.36
CA ASP A 26 5.21 -9.06 -17.40
C ASP A 26 5.28 -10.49 -16.82
N ASN A 27 4.43 -10.78 -15.83
CA ASN A 27 4.41 -12.04 -15.07
C ASN A 27 5.71 -12.38 -14.32
N LYS A 28 6.65 -11.44 -14.19
CA LYS A 28 7.90 -11.60 -13.42
C LYS A 28 7.81 -10.81 -12.12
N GLU A 29 8.16 -11.46 -11.01
CA GLU A 29 8.22 -10.82 -9.69
C GLU A 29 9.42 -9.86 -9.64
N LYS A 30 9.13 -8.58 -9.40
CA LYS A 30 10.12 -7.51 -9.29
C LYS A 30 10.43 -7.15 -7.86
N LEU A 31 9.46 -7.33 -6.97
CA LEU A 31 9.59 -7.07 -5.55
C LEU A 31 8.82 -8.13 -4.76
N HIS A 32 9.43 -8.56 -3.67
CA HIS A 32 8.83 -9.43 -2.66
C HIS A 32 9.24 -8.91 -1.28
N ALA A 33 8.27 -8.57 -0.43
CA ALA A 33 8.54 -8.03 0.90
C ALA A 33 7.49 -8.50 1.91
N ASN A 34 7.91 -8.77 3.14
CA ASN A 34 6.97 -8.94 4.24
C ASN A 34 6.28 -7.59 4.51
N PHE A 35 4.96 -7.59 4.74
CA PHE A 35 4.22 -6.37 5.09
C PHE A 35 4.81 -5.66 6.31
N LEU A 36 5.29 -6.40 7.31
CA LEU A 36 5.89 -5.84 8.53
C LEU A 36 7.22 -5.10 8.29
N ASP A 37 7.83 -5.26 7.12
CA ASP A 37 9.04 -4.53 6.74
C ASP A 37 8.73 -3.23 5.98
N ILE A 38 7.48 -2.96 5.66
CA ILE A 38 7.07 -1.85 4.80
C ILE A 38 6.56 -0.71 5.66
N ASN A 39 7.19 0.46 5.55
CA ASN A 39 6.77 1.66 6.27
C ASN A 39 5.81 2.52 5.46
N CYS A 40 5.95 2.52 4.15
CA CYS A 40 5.13 3.32 3.25
C CYS A 40 5.23 2.77 1.83
N ILE A 41 4.14 2.90 1.07
CA ILE A 41 4.11 2.62 -0.36
C ILE A 41 3.66 3.89 -1.07
N ILE A 42 4.41 4.31 -2.08
CA ILE A 42 4.06 5.45 -2.91
C ILE A 42 3.85 4.93 -4.34
N LEU A 43 2.67 5.20 -4.89
CA LEU A 43 2.27 4.78 -6.23
C LEU A 43 2.31 5.99 -7.17
N HIS A 44 3.38 6.10 -7.94
CA HIS A 44 3.61 7.21 -8.87
C HIS A 44 3.05 6.97 -10.28
N SER A 45 2.58 5.77 -10.62
CA SER A 45 2.11 5.47 -11.99
C SER A 45 0.60 5.49 -12.13
N ASN A 46 0.15 6.03 -13.27
CA ASN A 46 -1.24 6.08 -13.71
C ASN A 46 -1.77 4.72 -14.22
N SER A 47 -0.90 3.73 -14.38
CA SER A 47 -1.21 2.41 -14.94
C SER A 47 -0.70 1.28 -14.03
N ILE A 48 -1.14 1.32 -12.78
CA ILE A 48 -0.93 0.28 -11.77
C ILE A 48 -2.25 -0.45 -11.53
N THR A 49 -2.18 -1.78 -11.44
CA THR A 49 -3.28 -2.59 -10.94
C THR A 49 -2.91 -3.18 -9.59
N TYR A 50 -3.88 -3.30 -8.70
CA TYR A 50 -3.69 -3.93 -7.39
C TYR A 50 -4.91 -4.77 -7.04
N THR A 51 -4.69 -5.83 -6.27
CA THR A 51 -5.77 -6.66 -5.74
C THR A 51 -6.32 -6.06 -4.44
N ASN A 52 -7.62 -6.25 -4.17
CA ASN A 52 -8.22 -5.81 -2.90
C ASN A 52 -7.49 -6.39 -1.68
N SER A 53 -6.97 -7.63 -1.77
CA SER A 53 -6.23 -8.26 -0.68
C SER A 53 -4.97 -7.50 -0.27
N VAL A 54 -4.29 -6.81 -1.20
CA VAL A 54 -3.15 -5.93 -0.89
C VAL A 54 -3.63 -4.74 -0.07
N ILE A 55 -4.68 -4.05 -0.54
CA ILE A 55 -5.23 -2.88 0.14
C ILE A 55 -5.68 -3.23 1.56
N GLN A 56 -6.42 -4.33 1.73
CA GLN A 56 -6.86 -4.80 3.05
C GLN A 56 -5.68 -5.12 3.97
N LYS A 57 -4.60 -5.70 3.44
CA LYS A 57 -3.40 -5.96 4.24
C LYS A 57 -2.63 -4.70 4.58
N CYS A 58 -2.51 -3.74 3.68
CA CYS A 58 -1.90 -2.45 3.98
C CYS A 58 -2.66 -1.76 5.11
N LEU A 59 -3.99 -1.68 5.01
CA LEU A 59 -4.84 -1.12 6.07
C LEU A 59 -4.65 -1.83 7.41
N LYS A 60 -4.68 -3.18 7.42
CA LYS A 60 -4.54 -3.98 8.65
C LYS A 60 -3.18 -3.79 9.32
N ASN A 61 -2.11 -3.65 8.55
CA ASN A 61 -0.75 -3.45 9.06
C ASN A 61 -0.38 -1.96 9.18
N GLU A 62 -1.35 -1.05 9.04
CA GLU A 62 -1.15 0.40 9.16
C GLU A 62 -0.10 0.95 8.20
N ILE A 63 0.01 0.33 7.03
CA ILE A 63 0.93 0.74 5.97
C ILE A 63 0.24 1.81 5.13
N PRO A 64 0.68 3.07 5.20
CA PRO A 64 0.16 4.12 4.34
C PRO A 64 0.50 3.79 2.89
N VAL A 65 -0.53 3.85 2.04
CA VAL A 65 -0.37 3.80 0.58
C VAL A 65 -0.77 5.17 0.07
N VAL A 66 0.20 5.88 -0.50
CA VAL A 66 0.03 7.20 -1.11
C VAL A 66 -0.22 7.00 -2.61
N PHE A 67 -1.30 7.59 -3.10
CA PHE A 67 -1.63 7.64 -4.52
C PHE A 67 -1.26 9.00 -5.06
N CYS A 68 -0.52 9.03 -6.16
CA CYS A 68 -0.23 10.26 -6.88
C CYS A 68 -1.19 10.47 -8.05
N ASP A 69 -1.40 11.73 -8.41
CA ASP A 69 -2.13 12.13 -9.61
C ASP A 69 -1.26 12.01 -10.87
N GLU A 70 -1.82 12.44 -12.00
CA GLU A 70 -1.17 12.44 -13.32
C GLU A 70 0.10 13.31 -13.40
N THR A 71 0.30 14.22 -12.44
CA THR A 71 1.51 15.06 -12.34
C THR A 71 2.59 14.44 -11.47
N HIS A 72 2.38 13.21 -10.99
CA HIS A 72 3.21 12.53 -10.00
C HIS A 72 3.21 13.22 -8.63
N THR A 73 2.17 14.00 -8.32
CA THR A 73 2.00 14.68 -7.03
C THR A 73 1.11 13.86 -6.11
N PRO A 74 1.42 13.70 -4.80
CA PRO A 74 0.54 13.02 -3.85
C PRO A 74 -0.86 13.63 -3.83
N ALA A 75 -1.85 12.85 -4.24
CA ALA A 75 -3.25 13.26 -4.34
C ALA A 75 -4.08 12.76 -3.16
N GLY A 76 -3.69 11.63 -2.57
CA GLY A 76 -4.38 11.07 -1.42
C GLY A 76 -3.67 9.84 -0.84
N MET A 77 -4.21 9.33 0.27
CA MET A 77 -3.68 8.13 0.92
C MET A 77 -4.78 7.25 1.50
N LEU A 78 -4.47 5.96 1.70
CA LEU A 78 -5.33 5.06 2.45
C LEU A 78 -5.49 5.51 3.91
N LEU A 79 -6.74 5.51 4.38
CA LEU A 79 -7.09 5.78 5.77
C LEU A 79 -7.83 4.57 6.37
N PRO A 80 -7.27 3.89 7.38
CA PRO A 80 -7.98 2.85 8.10
C PRO A 80 -8.98 3.46 9.09
N TYR A 81 -10.27 3.17 8.92
CA TYR A 81 -11.32 3.72 9.79
C TYR A 81 -11.45 3.02 11.15
N PHE A 82 -11.14 1.73 11.25
CA PHE A 82 -11.50 0.90 12.41
C PHE A 82 -10.34 0.13 13.05
N ASN A 83 -9.10 0.46 12.71
CA ASN A 83 -7.94 -0.29 13.21
C ASN A 83 -7.50 0.11 14.62
N ILE A 84 -8.07 1.19 15.19
CA ILE A 84 -7.73 1.64 16.54
C ILE A 84 -8.97 1.57 17.42
N ALA A 85 -9.09 0.48 18.18
CA ALA A 85 -10.16 0.26 19.15
C ALA A 85 -10.16 1.31 20.29
N GLU A 86 -9.05 2.02 20.53
CA GLU A 86 -8.98 3.05 21.58
C GLU A 86 -9.62 4.39 21.19
N TYR A 87 -9.53 4.86 19.94
CA TYR A 87 -10.09 6.16 19.52
C TYR A 87 -11.60 6.14 19.25
N GLY A 88 -12.25 4.97 19.33
CA GLY A 88 -13.70 4.87 19.39
C GLY A 88 -14.28 5.30 20.74
N LYS A 89 -13.44 5.48 21.78
CA LYS A 89 -13.86 6.19 22.99
C LYS A 89 -14.06 7.65 22.64
N ARG A 90 -15.31 8.03 22.38
CA ARG A 90 -15.71 9.44 22.38
C ARG A 90 -15.19 10.07 23.66
N LEU A 91 -14.56 11.23 23.54
CA LEU A 91 -14.22 12.04 24.72
C LEU A 91 -15.52 12.31 25.47
N GLU A 92 -15.67 11.68 26.62
CA GLU A 92 -16.67 12.03 27.61
C GLU A 92 -16.16 13.30 28.29
N ILE A 93 -16.50 14.47 27.72
CA ILE A 93 -16.28 15.78 28.33
C ILE A 93 -17.49 16.12 29.20
#